data_AF-A0A961THR6-F1
#
_entry.id   AF-A0A961THR6-F1
#
_cell.length_a   1.000
_cell.length_b   1.000
_cell.length_c   1.000
_cell.angle_alpha   90.00
_cell.angle_beta   90.00
_cell.angle_gamma   90.00
#
_symmetry.space_group_name_H-M   'P 1'
#
loop_
_entity.id
_entity.type
_entity.pdbx_description
1 polymer ?
#
loop_
_entity_poly.entity_id
_entity_poly.type
_entity_poly.pdbx_seq_one_letter_code
_entity_poly.pdbx_strand_id
1 'polypeptide(L)'
;ERELSWMAFVVLFVLWIWLYQVRLLTAIFLGFRSMSSIEAFLNVVTTTSQGVSFLVVGTILGGILATVLFSSTVISIPLLLEREYDFVTAIITSFKAVLHNPVAMLAFAAVVTISAIVAMLPMFIGLLVVLPVLGHATWHLYKAVIAPA
;
A
#
# COMPACT_ATOMS: atom_id res chain seq x y z
N GLU A 1 -25.79 -9.31 -0.64
CA GLU A 1 -24.90 -9.48 0.53
C GLU A 1 -23.74 -8.53 0.36
N ARG A 2 -23.25 -7.86 1.42
CA ARG A 2 -22.17 -6.87 1.25
C ARG A 2 -20.86 -7.59 0.91
N GLU A 3 -20.43 -7.48 -0.34
CA GLU A 3 -19.19 -8.05 -0.92
C GLU A 3 -17.89 -7.47 -0.29
N LEU A 4 -18.00 -6.70 0.79
CA LEU A 4 -16.87 -6.09 1.50
C LEU A 4 -15.90 -7.13 2.07
N SER A 5 -16.38 -8.31 2.46
CA SER A 5 -15.52 -9.41 2.92
C SER A 5 -14.53 -9.86 1.84
N TRP A 6 -14.90 -9.78 0.56
CA TRP A 6 -14.00 -10.11 -0.54
C TRP A 6 -12.86 -9.10 -0.70
N MET A 7 -13.09 -7.83 -0.35
CA MET A 7 -12.01 -6.84 -0.31
C MET A 7 -10.98 -7.18 0.75
N ALA A 8 -11.39 -7.71 1.91
CA ALA A 8 -10.45 -8.17 2.92
C ALA A 8 -9.58 -9.32 2.38
N PHE A 9 -10.18 -10.26 1.64
CA PHE A 9 -9.43 -11.32 0.95
C PHE A 9 -8.41 -10.75 -0.04
N VAL A 10 -8.80 -9.78 -0.88
CA VAL A 10 -7.89 -9.12 -1.83
C VAL A 10 -6.71 -8.46 -1.12
N VAL A 11 -6.95 -7.71 -0.04
CA VAL A 11 -5.90 -7.04 0.73
C VAL A 11 -4.97 -8.06 1.38
N LEU A 12 -5.52 -9.11 1.99
CA LEU A 12 -4.72 -10.17 2.61
C LEU A 12 -3.91 -10.97 1.60
N PHE A 13 -4.45 -11.20 0.40
CA PHE A 13 -3.74 -11.85 -0.68
C PHE A 13 -2.54 -11.02 -1.16
N VAL A 14 -2.72 -9.71 -1.34
CA VAL A 14 -1.63 -8.79 -1.66
C VAL A 14 -0.58 -8.75 -0.54
N LEU A 15 -1.02 -8.72 0.73
CA LEU A 15 -0.11 -8.79 1.88
C LEU A 15 0.71 -10.10 1.87
N TRP A 16 0.08 -11.22 1.50
CA TRP A 16 0.77 -12.51 1.41
C TRP A 16 1.82 -12.53 0.30
N ILE A 17 1.51 -11.96 -0.87
CA ILE A 17 2.48 -11.74 -1.95
C ILE A 17 3.65 -10.88 -1.45
N TRP A 18 3.36 -9.79 -0.72
CA TRP A 18 4.41 -8.93 -0.15
C TRP A 18 5.33 -9.68 0.81
N LEU A 19 4.79 -10.48 1.73
CA LEU A 19 5.58 -11.29 2.66
C LEU A 19 6.49 -12.28 1.92
N TYR A 20 5.96 -12.93 0.89
CA TYR A 20 6.72 -13.85 0.05
C TYR A 20 7.81 -13.13 -0.74
N GLN A 21 7.51 -11.95 -1.31
CA GLN A 21 8.47 -11.09 -1.99
C GLN A 21 9.64 -10.70 -1.07
N VAL A 22 9.36 -10.23 0.15
CA VAL A 22 10.40 -9.87 1.12
C VAL A 22 11.31 -11.06 1.43
N ARG A 23 10.72 -12.24 1.64
CA ARG A 23 11.47 -13.47 1.89
C ARG A 23 12.36 -13.86 0.71
N LEU A 24 11.82 -13.82 -0.51
CA LEU A 24 12.57 -14.14 -1.73
C LEU A 24 13.73 -13.17 -1.95
N LEU A 25 13.50 -11.86 -1.84
CA LEU A 25 14.53 -10.85 -2.03
C LEU A 25 15.64 -11.00 -1.00
N THR A 26 15.29 -11.29 0.26
CA THR A 26 16.28 -11.55 1.31
C THR A 26 17.13 -12.78 0.95
N ALA A 27 16.50 -13.88 0.51
CA ALA A 27 17.21 -15.10 0.14
C ALA A 27 18.13 -14.92 -1.09
N ILE A 28 17.71 -14.16 -2.10
CA ILE A 28 18.47 -13.95 -3.33
C ILE A 28 19.65 -13.00 -3.12
N PHE A 29 19.43 -11.88 -2.43
CA PHE A 29 20.46 -10.83 -2.29
C PHE A 29 21.34 -11.00 -1.05
N LEU A 30 20.75 -11.34 0.10
CA LEU A 30 21.46 -11.39 1.38
C LEU A 30 21.81 -12.84 1.80
N GLY A 31 21.22 -13.83 1.13
CA GLY A 31 21.39 -15.24 1.44
C GLY A 31 20.76 -15.62 2.79
N PHE A 32 21.18 -16.77 3.34
CA PHE A 32 20.76 -17.25 4.65
C PHE A 32 21.62 -16.70 5.80
N ARG A 33 22.26 -15.54 5.62
CA ARG A 33 23.07 -14.94 6.68
C ARG A 33 22.12 -14.50 7.80
N SER A 34 22.20 -15.18 8.94
CA SER A 34 21.50 -14.76 10.15
C SER A 34 22.11 -13.44 10.62
N MET A 35 21.44 -12.34 10.32
CA MET A 35 21.76 -11.03 10.90
C MET A 35 21.17 -11.02 12.30
N SER A 36 22.04 -11.12 13.31
CA SER A 36 21.65 -11.26 14.71
C SER A 36 21.23 -9.93 15.37
N SER A 37 21.45 -8.79 14.72
CA SER A 37 21.06 -7.46 15.21
C SER A 37 20.64 -6.50 14.09
N ILE A 38 19.87 -5.48 14.46
CA ILE A 38 19.47 -4.37 13.56
C ILE A 38 20.69 -3.61 13.04
N GLU A 39 21.70 -3.40 13.89
CA GLU A 39 22.95 -2.74 13.48
C GLU A 39 23.72 -3.53 12.43
N ALA A 40 23.81 -4.86 12.59
CA ALA A 40 24.42 -5.74 11.61
C ALA A 40 23.66 -5.70 10.28
N PHE A 41 22.32 -5.67 10.33
CA PHE A 41 21.48 -5.51 9.13
C PHE A 41 21.75 -4.18 8.43
N LEU A 42 21.72 -3.06 9.16
CA LEU A 42 21.96 -1.73 8.59
C LEU A 42 23.36 -1.62 7.98
N ASN A 43 24.37 -2.18 8.64
CA ASN A 43 25.74 -2.20 8.12
C ASN A 43 25.80 -2.97 6.80
N VAL A 44 25.27 -4.18 6.73
CA VAL A 44 25.26 -4.99 5.50
C VAL A 44 24.52 -4.27 4.39
N VAL A 45 23.33 -3.74 4.67
CA VAL A 45 22.45 -3.16 3.67
C VAL A 45 23.02 -1.84 3.09
N THR A 46 23.76 -1.07 3.88
CA THR A 46 24.31 0.22 3.45
C THR A 46 25.73 0.15 2.90
N THR A 47 26.54 -0.82 3.34
CA THR A 47 27.96 -0.90 2.95
C THR A 47 28.22 -1.91 1.82
N THR A 48 27.34 -2.90 1.62
CA THR A 48 27.54 -3.94 0.61
C THR A 48 26.76 -3.65 -0.67
N SER A 49 27.33 -3.98 -1.82
CA SER A 49 26.66 -3.84 -3.12
C SER A 49 25.40 -4.71 -3.23
N GLN A 50 25.40 -5.89 -2.61
CA GLN A 50 24.24 -6.77 -2.53
C GLN A 50 23.13 -6.15 -1.67
N GLY A 51 23.49 -5.53 -0.56
CA GLY A 51 22.58 -4.81 0.33
C GLY A 51 21.88 -3.62 -0.33
N VAL A 52 22.64 -2.80 -1.06
CA VAL A 52 22.07 -1.68 -1.82
C VAL A 52 21.17 -2.20 -2.94
N SER A 53 21.59 -3.24 -3.66
CA SER A 53 20.75 -3.87 -4.69
C SER A 53 19.43 -4.41 -4.11
N PHE A 54 19.48 -5.03 -2.92
CA PHE A 54 18.28 -5.47 -2.20
C PHE A 54 17.32 -4.32 -1.91
N LEU A 55 17.81 -3.17 -1.44
CA LEU A 55 16.97 -2.00 -1.18
C LEU A 55 16.34 -1.44 -2.45
N VAL A 56 17.13 -1.27 -3.50
CA VAL A 56 16.64 -0.68 -4.76
C VAL A 56 15.57 -1.58 -5.38
N VAL A 57 15.88 -2.86 -5.54
CA VAL A 57 14.94 -3.82 -6.14
C VAL A 57 13.71 -4.01 -5.26
N GLY A 58 13.90 -4.11 -3.94
CA GLY A 58 12.80 -4.22 -2.98
C GLY A 58 11.87 -3.01 -3.00
N THR A 59 12.44 -1.81 -3.12
CA THR A 59 11.66 -0.56 -3.22
C THR A 59 10.88 -0.50 -4.52
N ILE A 60 11.47 -0.88 -5.65
CA ILE A 60 10.78 -0.89 -6.95
C ILE A 60 9.62 -1.89 -6.94
N LEU A 61 9.87 -3.14 -6.54
CA LEU A 61 8.84 -4.18 -6.51
C LEU A 61 7.75 -3.86 -5.47
N GLY A 62 8.16 -3.35 -4.30
CA GLY A 62 7.22 -2.87 -3.27
C GLY A 62 6.37 -1.70 -3.76
N GLY A 63 6.94 -0.76 -4.51
CA GLY A 63 6.23 0.37 -5.12
C GLY A 63 5.20 -0.09 -6.16
N ILE A 64 5.54 -1.08 -6.99
CA ILE A 64 4.59 -1.70 -7.94
C ILE A 64 3.43 -2.33 -7.18
N LEU A 65 3.72 -3.14 -6.16
CA LEU A 65 2.69 -3.82 -5.38
C LEU A 65 1.80 -2.82 -4.61
N ALA A 66 2.40 -1.78 -4.03
CA ALA A 66 1.68 -0.70 -3.37
C ALA A 66 0.78 0.07 -4.35
N THR A 67 1.23 0.31 -5.58
CA THR A 67 0.43 0.95 -6.63
C THR A 67 -0.79 0.10 -7.00
N VAL A 68 -0.59 -1.21 -7.14
CA VAL A 68 -1.70 -2.16 -7.40
C VAL A 68 -2.69 -2.18 -6.24
N LEU A 69 -2.20 -2.24 -5.00
CA LEU A 69 -3.03 -2.24 -3.80
C LEU A 69 -3.81 -0.94 -3.65
N PHE A 70 -3.15 0.21 -3.82
CA PHE A 70 -3.79 1.51 -3.79
C PHE A 70 -4.88 1.61 -4.86
N SER A 71 -4.56 1.22 -6.10
CA SER A 71 -5.49 1.27 -7.22
C SER A 71 -6.69 0.34 -7.05
N SER A 72 -6.51 -0.80 -6.38
CA SER A 72 -7.60 -1.74 -6.11
C SER A 72 -8.48 -1.33 -4.95
N THR A 73 -8.04 -0.48 -4.01
CA THR A 73 -8.73 -0.19 -2.74
C THR A 73 -9.28 1.22 -2.59
N VAL A 74 -8.61 2.24 -3.15
CA VAL A 74 -8.86 3.65 -2.81
C VAL A 74 -10.30 4.11 -3.09
N ILE A 75 -10.92 3.64 -4.16
CA ILE A 75 -12.33 3.92 -4.49
C ILE A 75 -13.24 2.72 -4.18
N SER A 76 -12.75 1.48 -4.32
CA SER A 76 -13.59 0.29 -4.21
C SER A 76 -14.18 0.11 -2.82
N ILE A 77 -13.40 0.36 -1.76
CA ILE A 77 -13.87 0.23 -0.37
C ILE A 77 -15.01 1.23 -0.08
N PRO A 78 -14.86 2.55 -0.26
CA PRO A 78 -15.95 3.49 -0.01
C PRO A 78 -17.15 3.24 -0.93
N LEU A 79 -16.93 2.82 -2.18
CA LEU A 79 -18.00 2.47 -3.11
C LEU A 79 -18.85 1.30 -2.60
N LEU A 80 -18.22 0.23 -2.10
CA LEU A 80 -18.92 -0.94 -1.53
C LEU A 80 -19.55 -0.66 -0.15
N LEU A 81 -19.12 0.40 0.53
CA LEU A 81 -19.74 0.86 1.78
C LEU A 81 -21.02 1.65 1.52
N GLU A 82 -21.07 2.43 0.44
CA GLU A 82 -22.23 3.27 0.09
C GLU A 82 -23.23 2.53 -0.81
N ARG A 83 -22.76 1.67 -1.72
CA ARG A 83 -23.58 1.10 -2.80
C ARG A 83 -23.44 -0.42 -2.87
N GLU A 84 -24.51 -1.09 -3.31
CA GLU A 84 -24.54 -2.55 -3.48
C GLU A 84 -24.00 -2.96 -4.86
N TYR A 85 -22.70 -2.77 -5.08
CA TYR A 85 -22.00 -3.29 -6.25
C TYR A 85 -21.26 -4.60 -5.95
N ASP A 86 -20.94 -5.38 -6.99
CA ASP A 86 -20.00 -6.49 -6.88
C ASP A 86 -18.56 -5.98 -6.69
N PHE A 87 -17.73 -6.72 -5.95
CA PHE A 87 -16.38 -6.27 -5.63
C PHE A 87 -15.47 -6.16 -6.87
N VAL A 88 -15.72 -6.95 -7.93
CA VAL A 88 -14.93 -6.91 -9.16
C VAL A 88 -15.19 -5.60 -9.90
N THR A 89 -16.45 -5.23 -10.08
CA THR A 89 -16.85 -3.93 -10.64
C THR A 89 -16.32 -2.76 -9.81
N ALA A 90 -16.32 -2.88 -8.48
CA ALA A 90 -15.76 -1.86 -7.62
C ALA A 90 -14.25 -1.68 -7.83
N ILE A 91 -13.50 -2.77 -7.93
CA ILE A 91 -12.06 -2.74 -8.23
C ILE A 91 -11.81 -2.13 -9.62
N ILE A 92 -12.54 -2.57 -10.66
CA ILE A 92 -12.41 -2.03 -12.02
C ILE A 92 -12.68 -0.51 -12.02
N THR A 93 -13.71 -0.07 -11.30
CA THR A 93 -14.05 1.35 -11.15
C THR A 93 -12.91 2.11 -10.47
N SER A 94 -12.31 1.53 -9.43
CA SER A 94 -11.15 2.12 -8.73
C SER A 94 -9.92 2.25 -9.65
N PHE A 95 -9.60 1.23 -10.43
CA PHE A 95 -8.52 1.32 -11.43
C PHE A 95 -8.81 2.38 -12.50
N LYS A 96 -10.05 2.44 -13.01
CA LYS A 96 -10.44 3.50 -13.96
C LYS A 96 -10.28 4.88 -13.35
N ALA A 97 -10.71 5.09 -12.10
CA ALA A 97 -10.54 6.36 -11.40
C ALA A 97 -9.06 6.78 -11.31
N VAL A 98 -8.17 5.86 -10.96
CA VAL A 98 -6.73 6.11 -10.89
C VAL A 98 -6.14 6.46 -12.26
N LEU A 99 -6.51 5.72 -13.30
CA LEU A 99 -5.99 5.93 -14.66
C LEU A 99 -6.51 7.21 -15.32
N HIS A 100 -7.72 7.66 -14.98
CA HIS A 100 -8.25 8.94 -15.50
C HIS A 100 -7.62 10.16 -14.84
N ASN A 101 -7.15 10.04 -13.59
CA ASN A 101 -6.57 11.16 -12.82
C ASN A 101 -5.21 10.80 -12.21
N PRO A 102 -4.22 10.35 -13.01
CA PRO A 102 -3.00 9.73 -12.50
C PRO A 102 -2.17 10.69 -11.65
N VAL A 103 -2.08 11.97 -12.04
CA VAL A 103 -1.29 12.97 -11.30
C VAL A 103 -1.88 13.23 -9.93
N ALA A 104 -3.19 13.47 -9.84
CA ALA A 104 -3.87 13.70 -8.57
C ALA A 104 -3.81 12.47 -7.65
N MET A 105 -3.93 11.28 -8.24
CA MET A 105 -3.92 10.01 -7.50
C MET A 105 -2.53 9.65 -7.00
N LEU A 106 -1.48 9.92 -7.78
CA LEU A 106 -0.09 9.81 -7.35
C LEU A 106 0.23 10.81 -6.24
N ALA A 107 -0.23 12.05 -6.35
CA ALA A 107 -0.06 13.05 -5.30
C ALA A 107 -0.76 12.60 -4.00
N PHE A 108 -1.98 12.07 -4.08
CA PHE A 108 -2.68 11.54 -2.93
C PHE A 108 -1.97 10.32 -2.33
N ALA A 109 -1.51 9.37 -3.15
CA ALA A 109 -0.73 8.22 -2.69
C ALA A 109 0.59 8.66 -2.00
N ALA A 110 1.25 9.71 -2.49
CA ALA A 110 2.42 10.29 -1.85
C ALA A 110 2.08 10.91 -0.49
N VAL A 111 0.97 11.65 -0.38
CA VAL A 111 0.47 12.19 0.90
C VAL A 111 0.18 11.08 1.89
N VAL A 112 -0.51 10.02 1.48
CA VAL A 112 -0.78 8.83 2.31
C VAL A 112 0.53 8.21 2.79
N THR A 113 1.50 8.01 1.90
CA THR A 113 2.78 7.37 2.21
C THR A 113 3.60 8.20 3.20
N ILE A 114 3.80 9.49 2.90
CA ILE A 114 4.60 10.40 3.74
C ILE A 114 3.95 10.57 5.11
N SER A 115 2.64 10.81 5.15
CA SER A 115 1.92 10.98 6.43
C SER A 115 1.96 9.72 7.29
N ALA A 116 1.82 8.52 6.69
CA ALA A 116 1.96 7.25 7.39
C ALA A 116 3.38 7.07 7.97
N ILE A 117 4.43 7.33 7.18
CA ILE A 117 5.82 7.23 7.64
C ILE A 117 6.07 8.18 8.82
N VAL A 118 5.66 9.44 8.70
CA VAL A 118 5.81 10.43 9.77
C VAL A 118 5.04 10.02 11.03
N ALA A 119 3.84 9.46 10.87
CA ALA A 119 3.01 8.98 11.97
C ALA A 119 3.56 7.75 12.70
N MET A 120 4.41 6.96 12.04
CA MET A 120 5.09 5.81 12.63
C MET A 120 6.27 6.22 13.53
N LEU A 121 6.92 7.37 13.26
CA LEU A 121 8.08 7.86 14.03
C LEU A 121 7.85 7.95 15.56
N PRO A 122 6.72 8.52 16.07
CA PRO A 122 6.44 8.56 17.50
C PRO A 122 5.89 7.21 18.02
N MET A 123 6.62 6.12 17.78
CA MET A 123 6.23 4.75 18.17
C MET A 123 4.79 4.41 17.75
N PHE A 124 4.42 4.73 16.50
CA PHE A 124 3.10 4.49 15.91
C PHE A 124 1.92 5.26 16.54
N ILE A 125 2.13 6.09 17.57
CA ILE A 125 1.05 6.86 18.22
C ILE A 125 0.39 7.84 17.24
N GLY A 126 1.15 8.40 16.30
CA GLY A 126 0.63 9.31 15.28
C GLY A 126 -0.43 8.68 14.37
N LEU A 127 -0.45 7.35 14.24
CA LEU A 127 -1.44 6.65 13.42
C LEU A 127 -2.86 6.78 13.98
N LEU A 128 -3.02 7.00 15.29
CA LEU A 128 -4.33 7.26 15.90
C LEU A 128 -5.00 8.52 15.33
N VAL A 129 -4.21 9.47 14.85
CA VAL A 129 -4.70 10.71 14.24
C VAL A 129 -4.70 10.60 12.72
N VAL A 130 -3.63 10.08 12.12
CA VAL A 130 -3.47 10.03 10.66
C VAL A 130 -4.46 9.06 10.02
N LEU A 131 -4.75 7.89 10.63
CA LEU A 131 -5.67 6.93 10.03
C LEU A 131 -7.11 7.46 9.91
N PRO A 132 -7.73 8.06 10.94
CA PRO A 132 -9.05 8.71 10.79
C PRO A 132 -9.05 9.83 9.74
N VAL A 133 -8.03 10.69 9.74
CA VAL A 133 -7.92 11.80 8.80
C VAL A 133 -7.82 11.31 7.37
N LEU A 134 -6.98 10.31 7.11
CA LEU A 134 -6.86 9.70 5.77
C LEU A 134 -8.13 8.97 5.36
N GLY A 135 -8.85 8.34 6.30
CA GLY A 135 -10.16 7.74 6.04
C GLY A 135 -11.16 8.78 5.55
N HIS A 136 -11.26 9.92 6.25
CA HIS A 136 -12.09 11.04 5.80
C HIS A 136 -11.63 11.62 4.46
N ALA A 137 -10.33 11.84 4.27
CA ALA A 137 -9.79 12.35 3.01
C ALA A 137 -10.11 11.42 1.84
N THR A 138 -10.00 10.10 2.04
CA THR A 138 -10.35 9.07 1.04
C THR A 138 -11.84 9.11 0.72
N TRP A 139 -12.71 9.32 1.72
CA TRP A 139 -14.15 9.49 1.49
C TRP A 139 -14.47 10.75 0.66
N HIS A 140 -13.77 11.85 0.92
CA HIS A 140 -13.92 13.07 0.12
C HIS A 140 -13.39 12.89 -1.30
N LEU A 141 -12.26 12.19 -1.49
CA LEU A 141 -11.73 11.83 -2.80
C LEU A 141 -12.74 10.96 -3.57
N TYR A 142 -13.30 9.94 -2.91
CA TYR A 142 -14.35 9.09 -3.47
C TYR A 142 -15.54 9.89 -3.99
N LYS A 143 -16.11 10.78 -3.16
CA LYS A 143 -17.24 11.64 -3.55
C LYS A 143 -16.90 12.64 -4.65
N ALA A 144 -15.65 13.05 -4.77
CA ALA A 144 -15.21 13.96 -5.83
C ALA A 144 -15.07 13.23 -7.18
N VAL A 145 -14.71 11.95 -7.18
CA VAL A 145 -14.49 11.14 -8.38
C VAL A 145 -15.77 10.47 -8.87
N ILE A 146 -16.62 10.02 -7.95
CA ILE A 146 -17.88 9.34 -8.26
C ILE A 146 -19.03 10.32 -8.15
N ALA A 147 -19.80 10.50 -9.22
CA ALA A 147 -20.94 11.40 -9.23
C ALA A 147 -21.97 11.03 -8.13
N PRO A 148 -22.57 12.04 -7.46
CA PRO A 148 -23.66 11.79 -6.52
C PRO A 148 -24.80 11.06 -7.24
N ALA A 149 -25.43 10.13 -6.53
CA ALA A 149 -26.57 9.35 -7.02
C ALA A 149 -27.81 10.23 -7.22
#